data_AF-A0A941PP85-F1
#
_entry.id   AF-A0A941PP85-F1
#
_cell.length_a   1.000
_cell.length_b   1.000
_cell.length_c   1.000
_cell.angle_alpha   90.00
_cell.angle_beta   90.00
_cell.angle_gamma   90.00
#
_symmetry.space_group_name_H-M   'P 1'
#
loop_
_entity.id
_entity.type
_entity.pdbx_description
1 polymer ?
#
loop_
_entity_poly.entity_id
_entity_poly.type
_entity_poly.pdbx_seq_one_letter_code
_entity_poly.pdbx_strand_id
1 'polypeptide(L)' 'PRPPRVNRATASDSLSPLMLSFMGESRRIDNTRLKRELRLRLRYPGPDTGLLS' A
#
# COMPACT_ATOMS: atom_id res chain seq x y z
N PRO A 1 -16.66 -1.83 -5.32
CA PRO A 1 -16.84 -0.77 -4.29
C PRO A 1 -15.58 -0.69 -3.40
N ARG A 2 -15.03 0.52 -3.24
CA ARG A 2 -13.74 0.70 -2.54
C ARG A 2 -13.82 0.24 -1.08
N PRO A 3 -12.87 -0.58 -0.60
CA PRO A 3 -12.87 -1.01 0.80
C PRO A 3 -12.73 0.19 1.75
N PRO A 4 -13.37 0.14 2.93
CA PRO A 4 -13.31 1.23 3.90
C PRO A 4 -11.88 1.45 4.39
N ARG A 5 -11.51 2.72 4.59
CA ARG A 5 -10.21 3.06 5.19
C ARG A 5 -10.29 2.86 6.70
N VAL A 6 -9.38 2.05 7.24
CA VAL A 6 -9.29 1.75 8.67
C VAL A 6 -8.11 2.50 9.27
N ASN A 7 -8.31 3.18 10.41
CA ASN A 7 -7.22 3.79 11.15
C ASN A 7 -6.34 2.69 11.76
N ARG A 8 -5.01 2.86 11.69
CA ARG A 8 -4.07 1.89 12.29
C ARG A 8 -4.31 1.67 13.78
N ALA A 9 -4.74 2.70 14.51
CA ALA A 9 -5.04 2.60 15.94
C ALA A 9 -6.23 1.69 16.26
N THR A 10 -7.18 1.54 15.32
CA THR A 10 -8.41 0.73 15.49
C THR A 10 -8.40 -0.51 14.58
N ALA A 11 -7.25 -0.82 13.97
CA ALA A 11 -7.14 -1.89 12.99
C ALA A 11 -7.27 -3.28 13.64
N SER A 12 -6.88 -3.41 14.91
CA SER A 12 -7.05 -4.62 15.71
C SER A 12 -8.50 -5.09 15.81
N ASP A 13 -9.45 -4.15 15.76
CA ASP A 13 -10.86 -4.44 16.04
C ASP A 13 -11.59 -5.00 14.81
N SER A 14 -10.98 -4.87 13.63
CA SER A 14 -11.60 -5.19 12.34
C SER A 14 -10.78 -6.14 11.46
N LEU A 15 -9.50 -6.34 11.76
CA LEU A 15 -8.60 -7.19 10.98
C LEU A 15 -8.19 -8.44 11.75
N SER A 16 -7.96 -9.53 11.03
CA SER A 16 -7.48 -10.76 11.65
C SER A 16 -6.05 -10.60 12.18
N PRO A 17 -5.65 -11.36 13.22
CA PRO A 17 -4.28 -11.34 13.74
C PRO A 17 -3.22 -11.62 12.67
N LEU A 18 -3.50 -12.54 11.75
CA LEU A 18 -2.60 -12.86 10.63
C LEU A 18 -2.37 -11.64 9.71
N MET A 19 -3.44 -10.91 9.37
CA MET A 19 -3.33 -9.69 8.56
C MET A 19 -2.54 -8.60 9.28
N LEU A 20 -2.75 -8.45 10.59
CA LEU A 20 -2.00 -7.48 11.40
C LEU A 20 -0.51 -7.80 11.44
N SER A 21 -0.13 -9.08 11.57
CA SER A 21 1.29 -9.51 11.52
C SER A 21 1.91 -9.15 10.18
N PHE A 22 1.25 -9.51 9.08
CA PHE A 22 1.71 -9.18 7.73
C PHE A 22 1.89 -7.67 7.51
N MET A 23 0.93 -6.86 7.96
CA MET A 23 1.01 -5.40 7.87
C MET A 23 2.08 -4.79 8.80
N GLY A 24 2.45 -5.49 9.87
CA GLY A 24 3.55 -5.11 10.78
C GLY A 24 4.93 -5.37 10.19
N GLU A 25 5.09 -6.46 9.44
CA GLU A 25 6.33 -6.84 8.78
C GLU A 25 6.61 -6.06 7.49
N SER A 26 5.55 -5.52 6.87
CA SER A 26 5.62 -4.72 5.66
C SER A 26 6.54 -3.50 5.82
N ARG A 27 7.47 -3.31 4.89
CA ARG A 27 8.43 -2.20 4.91
C ARG A 27 8.20 -1.23 3.76
N ARG A 28 8.57 0.03 3.98
CA ARG A 28 8.63 1.03 2.90
C ARG A 28 9.94 0.86 2.13
N ILE A 29 9.83 0.74 0.81
CA ILE A 29 10.99 0.64 -0.09
C ILE A 29 11.22 2.01 -0.74
N ASP A 30 12.47 2.45 -0.76
CA ASP A 30 12.88 3.67 -1.47
C ASP A 30 12.76 3.45 -2.99
N ASN A 31 12.06 4.36 -3.67
CA ASN A 31 11.87 4.35 -5.12
C ASN A 31 12.56 5.52 -5.83
N THR A 32 13.51 6.20 -5.19
CA THR A 32 14.27 7.33 -5.72
C THR A 32 14.96 6.97 -7.02
N ARG A 33 15.65 5.83 -7.07
CA ARG A 33 16.34 5.37 -8.28
C ARG A 33 15.37 5.20 -9.45
N LEU A 34 14.26 4.51 -9.21
CA LEU A 34 13.21 4.29 -10.21
C LEU A 34 12.69 5.62 -10.77
N LYS A 35 12.43 6.59 -9.90
CA LYS A 35 11.77 7.86 -10.27
C LYS A 35 12.72 8.92 -10.81
N ARG A 36 13.95 9.01 -10.28
CA ARG A 36 14.88 10.11 -10.57
C ARG A 36 16.04 9.70 -11.49
N GLU A 37 16.61 8.51 -11.27
CA GLU A 37 17.76 8.02 -12.04
C GLU A 37 17.28 7.33 -13.32
N LEU A 38 16.43 6.31 -13.19
CA LEU A 38 15.93 5.51 -14.30
C LEU A 38 14.77 6.18 -15.05
N ARG A 39 14.09 7.15 -14.41
CA ARG A 39 13.02 7.97 -14.99
C ARG A 39 11.91 7.15 -15.68
N LEU A 40 11.49 6.06 -15.04
CA LEU A 40 10.46 5.19 -15.60
C LEU A 40 9.11 5.93 -15.72
N ARG A 41 8.39 5.71 -16.83
CA ARG A 41 6.99 6.11 -16.97
C ARG A 41 6.10 4.95 -16.51
N LEU A 42 5.66 5.02 -15.25
CA LEU A 42 4.79 4.00 -14.66
C LEU A 42 3.40 4.04 -15.29
N ARG A 43 2.90 2.90 -15.78
CA ARG A 43 1.53 2.76 -16.28
C ARG A 43 0.51 2.98 -15.17
N TYR A 44 0.84 2.56 -13.95
CA TYR A 44 0.02 2.71 -12.76
C TYR A 44 0.84 3.32 -11.61
N PRO A 45 1.00 4.66 -11.56
CA PRO A 45 1.84 5.32 -10.57
C PRO A 45 1.28 5.27 -9.14
N GLY A 46 -0.01 4.97 -8.98
CA GLY A 46 -0.68 4.85 -7.70
C GLY A 46 -1.73 3.73 -7.67
N PRO A 47 -2.16 3.27 -6.49
CA PRO A 47 -3.14 2.19 -6.36
C PRO A 47 -4.47 2.49 -7.05
N ASP A 48 -4.90 3.76 -7.05
CA ASP A 48 -6.10 4.26 -7.70
C ASP A 48 -6.08 4.09 -9.23
N THR A 49 -4.89 4.14 -9.84
CA THR A 49 -4.74 3.92 -11.28
C THR A 49 -4.69 2.44 -11.67
N GLY A 50 -4.33 1.55 -10.74
CA GLY A 50 -4.05 0.13 -11.01
C GLY A 50 -5.06 -0.87 -10.45
N LEU A 51 -5.99 -0.45 -9.59
CA LEU A 51 -7.00 -1.32 -8.98
C LEU A 51 -8.40 -0.94 -9.45
N LEU A 52 -9.16 -1.94 -9.92
CA LEU A 52 -10.58 -1.78 -10.21
C LEU A 52 -11.34 -1.58 -8.89
N SER A 53 -12.20 -0.56 -8.85
CA SER A 53 -12.86 -0.06 -7.63
C SER A 53 -14.05 -0.88 -7.20
#